data_AF-A0A1I4J1V3-F1
#
_entry.id   AF-A0A1I4J1V3-F1
#
_cell.length_a   1.000
_cell.length_b   1.000
_cell.length_c   1.000
_cell.angle_alpha   90.00
_cell.angle_beta   90.00
_cell.angle_gamma   90.00
#
_symmetry.space_group_name_H-M   'P 1'
#
loop_
_entity.id
_entity.type
_entity.pdbx_description
1 polymer ?
#
loop_
_entity_poly.entity_id
_entity_poly.type
_entity_poly.pdbx_seq_one_letter_code
_entity_poly.pdbx_strand_id
1 'polypeptide(L)'
;MSTAPQAGTTAPSSPGRHWYRDRGIATRILALSGALLFGIVAATATGAVGMNRVADLNAEADEAAAVQRTVETARYDLLWAANWQNITAWRARVDGGAVAAAPDGDNVTTYRGGAEAFERLFDLDRSQLDAEGRASLDTIEENWAVMSDYNDQIFTLWSQDRLDEGDAVSTGEKWDVFYVLDQAMTSLVESVDARVAQTEAEVEHAESETLLISLGVAALAFVVGGGVALVVARGIVRGVREIRAGLERLAGRDLTVRLPVRGRDEIGEMATALNTAAAVMASTVEEIVASADAVAASSEQLSASSAQISASAEETSAQSGVVSGAAEEVSRSVQTVAAGAEQMGASIREIASNAAEASEVAARAVSAAETTTATVAKLGDSSAEIGNVVKVITSIAEQTNLLALNATIEAARAGEA
;
A
#
# COMPACT_ATOMS: atom_id res chain seq x y z
N MET A 1 8.46 -53.41 1.42
CA MET A 1 8.40 -52.67 0.14
C MET A 1 8.25 -51.20 0.50
N SER A 2 9.32 -50.43 0.24
CA SER A 2 9.47 -49.03 0.62
C SER A 2 8.95 -48.15 -0.53
N THR A 3 7.91 -47.35 -0.28
CA THR A 3 7.43 -46.34 -1.22
C THR A 3 7.97 -44.99 -0.79
N ALA A 4 8.98 -44.51 -1.50
CA ALA A 4 9.55 -43.18 -1.34
C ALA A 4 8.55 -42.08 -1.75
N PRO A 5 8.59 -40.90 -1.11
CA PRO A 5 7.77 -39.76 -1.52
C PRO A 5 8.37 -39.09 -2.76
N GLN A 6 7.55 -38.92 -3.80
CA GLN A 6 7.89 -38.13 -4.97
C GLN A 6 8.02 -36.66 -4.58
N ALA A 7 9.23 -36.11 -4.71
CA ALA A 7 9.48 -34.69 -4.63
C ALA A 7 8.82 -34.01 -5.84
N GLY A 8 7.73 -33.28 -5.58
CA GLY A 8 7.13 -32.38 -6.55
C GLY A 8 8.09 -31.24 -6.87
N THR A 9 8.75 -31.33 -8.02
CA THR A 9 9.55 -30.25 -8.59
C THR A 9 8.62 -29.11 -8.99
N THR A 10 8.52 -28.07 -8.16
CA THR A 10 7.95 -26.78 -8.57
C THR A 10 8.86 -26.19 -9.65
N ALA A 11 8.40 -26.20 -10.90
CA ALA A 11 9.08 -25.52 -11.99
C ALA A 11 9.21 -24.02 -11.66
N PRO A 12 10.38 -23.40 -11.81
CA PRO A 12 10.54 -21.96 -11.63
C PRO A 12 9.74 -21.23 -12.72
N SER A 13 8.76 -20.43 -12.31
CA SER A 13 8.00 -19.53 -13.18
C SER A 13 8.96 -18.63 -13.97
N SER A 14 8.85 -18.63 -15.29
CA SER A 14 9.72 -17.87 -16.20
C SER A 14 9.87 -16.39 -15.77
N PRO A 15 11.09 -15.83 -15.61
CA PRO A 15 11.33 -14.44 -15.18
C PRO A 15 10.93 -13.34 -16.19
N GLY A 16 10.20 -13.65 -17.26
CA GLY A 16 10.36 -12.92 -18.52
C GLY A 16 9.28 -11.92 -18.93
N ARG A 17 8.22 -11.63 -18.15
CA ARG A 17 7.07 -10.88 -18.73
C ARG A 17 6.46 -9.73 -17.92
N HIS A 18 6.97 -9.41 -16.73
CA HIS A 18 6.30 -8.48 -15.83
C HIS A 18 7.19 -7.36 -15.25
N TRP A 19 8.38 -7.10 -15.81
CA TRP A 19 9.25 -5.98 -15.42
C TRP A 19 8.48 -4.66 -15.22
N TYR A 20 7.56 -4.37 -16.14
CA TYR A 20 6.76 -3.14 -16.11
C TYR A 20 5.71 -3.14 -14.99
N ARG A 21 5.15 -4.31 -14.66
CA ARG A 21 4.15 -4.50 -13.60
C ARG A 21 4.73 -4.43 -12.18
N ASP A 22 6.05 -4.52 -12.06
CA ASP A 22 6.73 -4.38 -10.77
C ASP A 22 7.19 -2.95 -10.50
N ARG A 23 6.99 -2.02 -11.44
CA ARG A 23 7.32 -0.60 -11.26
C ARG A 23 6.13 0.17 -10.70
N GLY A 24 6.42 1.10 -9.79
CA GLY A 24 5.41 1.96 -9.19
C GLY A 24 4.67 2.81 -10.23
N ILE A 25 3.46 3.23 -9.87
CA ILE A 25 2.58 4.05 -10.73
C ILE A 25 3.30 5.31 -11.20
N ALA A 26 4.01 6.01 -10.30
CA ALA A 26 4.77 7.21 -10.64
C ALA A 26 5.85 6.93 -11.69
N THR A 27 6.60 5.83 -11.56
CA THR A 27 7.62 5.43 -12.53
C THR A 27 7.02 5.13 -13.90
N ARG A 28 5.85 4.49 -13.95
CA ARG A 28 5.14 4.21 -15.21
C ARG A 28 4.68 5.49 -15.90
N ILE A 29 4.14 6.43 -15.13
CA ILE A 29 3.72 7.74 -15.66
C ILE A 29 4.93 8.53 -16.15
N LEU A 30 6.03 8.59 -15.38
CA LEU A 30 7.25 9.28 -15.80
C LEU A 30 7.88 8.65 -17.04
N ALA A 31 7.90 7.31 -17.14
CA ALA A 31 8.40 6.62 -18.33
C ALA A 31 7.54 6.94 -19.56
N LEU A 32 6.22 7.00 -19.41
CA LEU A 32 5.31 7.42 -20.48
C LEU A 32 5.56 8.87 -20.90
N SER A 33 5.64 9.80 -19.94
CA SER A 33 5.92 11.21 -20.21
C SER A 33 7.28 11.39 -20.88
N GLY A 34 8.30 10.66 -20.44
CA GLY A 34 9.63 10.66 -21.05
C GLY A 34 9.63 10.14 -22.49
N ALA A 35 8.88 9.08 -22.77
CA ALA A 35 8.72 8.55 -24.13
C ALA A 35 7.99 9.54 -25.06
N LEU A 36 6.95 10.22 -24.56
CA LEU A 36 6.24 11.27 -25.30
C LEU A 36 7.14 12.48 -25.58
N LEU A 37 7.89 12.93 -24.58
CA LEU A 37 8.86 14.02 -24.73
C LEU A 37 9.95 13.66 -25.75
N PHE A 38 10.46 12.43 -25.72
CA PHE A 38 11.42 11.95 -26.71
C PHE A 38 10.85 12.01 -28.12
N GLY A 39 9.59 11.60 -28.31
CA GLY A 39 8.90 11.71 -29.60
C GLY A 39 8.79 13.15 -30.11
N ILE A 40 8.49 14.10 -29.23
CA ILE A 40 8.47 15.54 -29.57
C ILE A 40 9.87 16.01 -29.97
N VAL A 41 10.89 15.67 -29.18
CA VAL A 41 12.28 16.04 -29.49
C VAL A 41 12.73 15.47 -30.83
N ALA A 42 12.39 14.22 -31.13
CA ALA A 42 12.71 13.59 -32.40
C ALA A 42 12.02 14.28 -33.58
N ALA A 43 10.74 14.64 -33.45
CA ALA A 43 10.00 15.39 -34.47
C ALA A 43 10.62 16.77 -34.71
N THR A 44 10.93 17.51 -33.63
CA THR A 44 11.57 18.82 -33.72
C THR A 44 12.96 18.74 -34.34
N ALA A 45 13.78 17.75 -33.96
CA ALA A 45 15.11 17.56 -34.51
C ALA A 45 15.06 17.25 -36.02
N THR A 46 14.12 16.40 -36.44
CA THR A 46 13.94 16.06 -37.85
C THR A 46 13.49 17.27 -38.67
N GLY A 47 12.55 18.06 -38.14
CA GLY A 47 12.13 19.32 -38.75
C GLY A 47 13.27 20.33 -38.87
N ALA A 48 14.10 20.48 -37.83
CA ALA A 48 15.25 21.37 -37.85
C ALA A 48 16.30 20.98 -38.90
N VAL A 49 16.60 19.67 -39.04
CA VAL A 49 17.52 19.18 -40.08
C VAL A 49 16.96 19.46 -41.48
N GLY A 50 15.68 19.21 -41.70
CA GLY A 50 15.04 19.51 -42.99
C GLY A 50 14.99 21.00 -43.30
N MET A 51 14.69 21.85 -42.31
CA MET A 51 14.72 23.32 -42.48
C MET A 51 16.12 23.83 -42.85
N ASN A 52 17.19 23.29 -42.24
CA ASN A 52 18.55 23.67 -42.62
C ASN A 52 18.85 23.29 -44.07
N ARG A 53 18.48 22.07 -44.49
CA ARG A 53 18.66 21.64 -45.88
C ARG A 53 17.91 22.53 -46.88
N VAL A 54 16.67 22.90 -46.56
CA VAL A 54 15.87 23.83 -47.39
C VAL A 54 16.50 25.22 -47.42
N ALA A 55 17.05 25.69 -46.30
CA ALA A 55 17.74 26.98 -46.24
C ALA A 55 19.02 26.98 -47.11
N ASP A 56 19.81 25.90 -47.07
CA ASP A 56 21.01 25.75 -47.91
C ASP A 56 20.63 25.74 -49.40
N LEU A 57 19.61 24.97 -49.79
CA LEU A 57 19.13 24.93 -51.19
C LEU A 57 18.54 26.27 -51.66
N ASN A 58 17.86 27.01 -50.79
CA ASN A 58 17.38 28.37 -51.13
C ASN A 58 18.55 29.32 -51.36
N ALA A 59 19.63 29.22 -50.58
CA ALA A 59 20.82 30.03 -50.81
C ALA A 59 21.48 29.70 -52.17
N GLU A 60 21.53 28.41 -52.55
CA GLU A 60 21.98 27.98 -53.87
C GLU A 60 21.06 28.48 -55.00
N ALA A 61 19.73 28.50 -54.77
CA ALA A 61 18.77 29.03 -55.74
C ALA A 61 18.94 30.54 -55.96
N ASP A 62 19.12 31.30 -54.87
CA ASP A 62 19.38 32.74 -54.92
C ASP A 62 20.68 33.05 -55.68
N GLU A 63 21.73 32.24 -55.48
CA GLU A 63 22.99 32.33 -56.19
C GLU A 63 22.81 32.04 -57.69
N ALA A 64 22.12 30.95 -58.05
CA ALA A 64 21.81 30.62 -59.44
C ALA A 64 20.98 31.72 -60.14
N ALA A 65 19.99 32.30 -59.45
CA ALA A 65 19.20 33.42 -59.96
C ALA A 65 20.01 34.72 -60.09
N ALA A 66 21.05 34.92 -59.28
CA ALA A 66 22.00 36.02 -59.47
C ALA A 66 22.85 35.82 -60.74
N VAL A 67 23.32 34.59 -61.00
CA VAL A 67 24.04 34.24 -62.24
C VAL A 67 23.15 34.47 -63.46
N GLN A 68 21.91 33.98 -63.42
CA GLN A 68 20.92 34.17 -64.49
C GLN A 68 20.76 35.66 -64.84
N ARG A 69 20.55 36.51 -63.84
CA ARG A 69 20.44 37.96 -64.06
C ARG A 69 21.69 38.57 -64.70
N THR A 70 22.89 38.12 -64.29
CA THR A 70 24.15 38.58 -64.89
C THR A 70 24.24 38.17 -66.37
N VAL A 71 23.93 36.91 -66.69
CA VAL A 71 23.95 36.39 -68.05
C VAL A 71 22.90 37.06 -68.94
N GLU A 72 21.68 37.26 -68.44
CA GLU A 72 20.64 37.99 -69.16
C GLU A 72 21.05 39.46 -69.42
N THR A 73 21.61 40.13 -68.41
CA THR A 73 22.11 41.50 -68.55
C THR A 73 23.21 41.58 -69.61
N ALA A 74 24.16 40.64 -69.59
CA ALA A 74 25.22 40.56 -70.59
C ALA A 74 24.64 40.34 -72.00
N ARG A 75 23.63 39.48 -72.17
CA ARG A 75 22.96 39.33 -73.46
C ARG A 75 22.38 40.66 -73.96
N TYR A 76 21.77 41.46 -73.09
CA TYR A 76 21.30 42.79 -73.45
C TYR A 76 22.45 43.73 -73.81
N ASP A 77 23.55 43.72 -73.05
CA ASP A 77 24.73 44.56 -73.30
C ASP A 77 25.41 44.22 -74.64
N LEU A 78 25.49 42.94 -75.01
CA LEU A 78 25.97 42.48 -76.32
C LEU A 78 25.11 43.06 -77.45
N LEU A 79 23.79 42.90 -77.35
CA LEU A 79 22.85 43.42 -78.35
C LEU A 79 22.88 44.95 -78.40
N TRP A 80 23.07 45.61 -77.26
CA TRP A 80 23.23 47.05 -77.17
C TRP A 80 24.47 47.54 -77.92
N ALA A 81 25.64 46.94 -77.66
CA ALA A 81 26.87 47.25 -78.36
C ALA A 81 26.73 47.01 -79.87
N ALA A 82 26.21 45.85 -80.27
CA ALA A 82 25.97 45.52 -81.68
C ALA A 82 25.03 46.54 -82.37
N ASN A 83 23.98 46.98 -81.68
CA ASN A 83 23.07 47.99 -82.22
C ASN A 83 23.74 49.37 -82.36
N TRP A 84 24.57 49.79 -81.41
CA TRP A 84 25.31 51.05 -81.52
C TRP A 84 26.34 51.04 -82.65
N GLN A 85 26.95 49.89 -82.93
CA GLN A 85 27.78 49.74 -84.12
C GLN A 85 26.95 49.96 -85.40
N ASN A 86 25.76 49.38 -85.51
CA ASN A 86 24.86 49.59 -86.65
C ASN A 86 24.37 51.04 -86.78
N ILE A 87 24.05 51.70 -85.66
CA ILE A 87 23.74 53.13 -85.62
C ILE A 87 24.92 53.96 -86.13
N THR A 88 26.15 53.59 -85.75
CA THR A 88 27.36 54.26 -86.22
C THR A 88 27.54 54.10 -87.72
N ALA A 89 27.31 52.90 -88.26
CA ALA A 89 27.35 52.64 -89.71
C ALA A 89 26.37 53.56 -90.47
N TRP A 90 25.13 53.66 -89.97
CA TRP A 90 24.12 54.53 -90.57
C TRP A 90 24.50 56.02 -90.45
N ARG A 91 24.93 56.47 -89.25
CA ARG A 91 25.38 57.86 -89.04
C ARG A 91 26.60 58.20 -89.89
N ALA A 92 27.53 57.28 -90.11
CA ALA A 92 28.68 57.49 -90.96
C ALA A 92 28.28 57.82 -92.42
N ARG A 93 27.16 57.27 -92.90
CA ARG A 93 26.59 57.59 -94.23
C ARG A 93 25.88 58.95 -94.27
N VAL A 94 25.36 59.43 -93.15
CA VAL A 94 24.56 60.67 -93.07
C VAL A 94 25.42 61.88 -92.69
N ASP A 95 26.21 61.73 -91.63
CA ASP A 95 26.98 62.79 -90.98
C ASP A 95 28.48 62.79 -91.39
N GLY A 96 28.92 61.75 -92.09
CA GLY A 96 30.32 61.51 -92.43
C GLY A 96 31.03 60.58 -91.44
N GLY A 97 31.92 59.72 -91.93
CA GLY A 97 32.58 58.69 -91.14
C GLY A 97 33.54 59.26 -90.10
N ALA A 98 34.29 60.30 -90.46
CA ALA A 98 35.20 61.00 -89.54
C ALA A 98 34.49 61.61 -88.31
N VAL A 99 33.19 61.94 -88.43
CA VAL A 99 32.38 62.47 -87.33
C VAL A 99 31.70 61.33 -86.57
N ALA A 100 31.03 60.42 -87.28
CA ALA A 100 30.23 59.37 -86.66
C ALA A 100 31.08 58.33 -85.92
N ALA A 101 32.27 58.00 -86.44
CA ALA A 101 33.20 57.02 -85.88
C ALA A 101 34.43 57.68 -85.22
N ALA A 102 34.32 58.95 -84.82
CA ALA A 102 35.36 59.61 -84.04
C ALA A 102 35.65 58.82 -82.75
N PRO A 103 36.92 58.51 -82.40
CA PRO A 103 37.26 57.68 -81.24
C PRO A 103 36.74 58.20 -79.89
N ASP A 104 36.53 59.50 -79.78
CA ASP A 104 35.99 60.24 -78.62
C ASP A 104 34.55 60.74 -78.86
N GLY A 105 33.94 60.37 -80.00
CA GLY A 105 32.58 60.72 -80.36
C GLY A 105 31.52 59.85 -79.67
N ASP A 106 30.31 60.39 -79.55
CA ASP A 106 29.17 59.81 -78.82
C ASP A 106 28.86 58.35 -79.19
N ASN A 107 28.93 58.00 -80.48
CA ASN A 107 28.60 56.63 -80.91
C ASN A 107 29.66 55.61 -80.48
N VAL A 108 30.95 55.95 -80.64
CA VAL A 108 32.06 55.04 -80.29
C VAL A 108 32.19 54.93 -78.78
N THR A 109 32.00 56.01 -78.04
CA THR A 109 32.01 55.98 -76.57
C THR A 109 30.83 55.17 -76.02
N THR A 110 29.63 55.30 -76.60
CA THR A 110 28.46 54.50 -76.18
C THR A 110 28.61 53.02 -76.55
N TYR A 111 29.16 52.70 -77.73
CA TYR A 111 29.53 51.33 -78.09
C TYR A 111 30.51 50.75 -77.07
N ARG A 112 31.61 51.46 -76.76
CA ARG A 112 32.63 51.01 -75.82
C ARG A 112 32.05 50.79 -74.42
N GLY A 113 31.17 51.67 -73.95
CA GLY A 113 30.49 51.48 -72.68
C GLY A 113 29.62 50.21 -72.65
N GLY A 114 28.96 49.87 -73.75
CA GLY A 114 28.23 48.60 -73.90
C GLY A 114 29.16 47.38 -73.96
N ALA A 115 30.29 47.50 -74.67
CA ALA A 115 31.31 46.47 -74.76
C ALA A 115 31.95 46.18 -73.38
N GLU A 116 32.36 47.20 -72.66
CA GLU A 116 32.87 47.09 -71.28
C GLU A 116 31.80 46.55 -70.31
N ALA A 117 30.52 46.90 -70.54
CA ALA A 117 29.42 46.36 -69.76
C ALA A 117 29.25 44.84 -69.99
N PHE A 118 29.33 44.40 -71.24
CA PHE A 118 29.29 42.99 -71.62
C PHE A 118 30.46 42.20 -71.03
N GLU A 119 31.66 42.78 -71.03
CA GLU A 119 32.88 42.13 -70.51
C GLU A 119 32.79 41.75 -69.02
N ARG A 120 31.91 42.39 -68.24
CA ARG A 120 31.62 41.98 -66.86
C ARG A 120 31.08 40.55 -66.75
N LEU A 121 30.58 39.97 -67.84
CA LEU A 121 30.23 38.56 -67.92
C LEU A 121 31.42 37.64 -67.61
N PHE A 122 32.64 38.05 -67.97
CA PHE A 122 33.84 37.22 -67.80
C PHE A 122 34.33 37.18 -66.34
N ASP A 123 33.83 38.06 -65.48
CA ASP A 123 34.06 38.01 -64.03
C ASP A 123 33.19 36.97 -63.32
N LEU A 124 32.28 36.29 -64.04
CA LEU A 124 31.39 35.29 -63.48
C LEU A 124 32.18 34.11 -62.89
N ASP A 125 31.81 33.67 -61.69
CA ASP A 125 32.42 32.50 -61.08
C ASP A 125 32.02 31.24 -61.87
N ARG A 126 32.99 30.71 -62.62
CA ARG A 126 32.84 29.50 -63.45
C ARG A 126 32.43 28.27 -62.65
N SER A 127 32.61 28.24 -61.32
CA SER A 127 32.15 27.15 -60.48
C SER A 127 30.62 27.10 -60.31
N GLN A 128 29.93 28.21 -60.55
CA GLN A 128 28.47 28.31 -60.52
C GLN A 128 27.81 27.81 -61.82
N LEU A 129 28.60 27.57 -62.86
CA LEU A 129 28.16 27.08 -64.16
C LEU A 129 28.35 25.56 -64.27
N ASP A 130 27.43 24.90 -64.98
CA ASP A 130 27.61 23.50 -65.36
C ASP A 130 28.71 23.35 -66.44
N ALA A 131 28.88 22.14 -66.98
CA ALA A 131 29.89 21.91 -68.00
C ALA A 131 29.59 22.61 -69.33
N GLU A 132 28.31 22.74 -69.70
CA GLU A 132 27.85 23.37 -70.94
C GLU A 132 27.90 24.90 -70.85
N GLY A 133 27.46 25.47 -69.73
CA GLY A 133 27.59 26.89 -69.45
C GLY A 133 29.05 27.34 -69.43
N ARG A 134 29.96 26.56 -68.83
CA ARG A 134 31.41 26.86 -68.89
C ARG A 134 31.96 26.85 -70.31
N ALA A 135 31.61 25.83 -71.11
CA ALA A 135 32.04 25.73 -72.49
C ALA A 135 31.47 26.87 -73.36
N SER A 136 30.23 27.28 -73.08
CA SER A 136 29.59 28.42 -73.74
C SER A 136 30.30 29.72 -73.38
N LEU A 137 30.60 29.95 -72.09
CA LEU A 137 31.36 31.12 -71.63
C LEU A 137 32.76 31.18 -72.24
N ASP A 138 33.46 30.05 -72.35
CA ASP A 138 34.75 29.97 -73.05
C ASP A 138 34.63 30.38 -74.52
N THR A 139 33.60 29.89 -75.20
CA THR A 139 33.33 30.23 -76.61
C THR A 139 33.00 31.72 -76.76
N ILE A 140 32.24 32.28 -75.82
CA ILE A 140 31.90 33.70 -75.78
C ILE A 140 33.15 34.55 -75.60
N GLU A 141 34.01 34.21 -74.63
CA GLU A 141 35.24 34.95 -74.34
C GLU A 141 36.20 34.95 -75.53
N GLU A 142 36.39 33.79 -76.17
CA GLU A 142 37.24 33.64 -77.36
C GLU A 142 36.70 34.46 -78.55
N ASN A 143 35.40 34.34 -78.86
CA ASN A 143 34.81 35.02 -80.02
C ASN A 143 34.58 36.51 -79.77
N TRP A 144 34.39 36.94 -78.52
CA TRP A 144 34.30 38.35 -78.17
C TRP A 144 35.61 39.08 -78.45
N ALA A 145 36.75 38.50 -78.09
CA ALA A 145 38.06 39.09 -78.38
C ALA A 145 38.25 39.31 -79.89
N VAL A 146 37.94 38.30 -80.70
CA VAL A 146 38.01 38.39 -82.17
C VAL A 146 37.03 39.43 -82.72
N MET A 147 35.80 39.48 -82.19
CA MET A 147 34.80 40.45 -82.60
C MET A 147 35.19 41.88 -82.23
N SER A 148 35.83 42.08 -81.08
CA SER A 148 36.33 43.38 -80.63
C SER A 148 37.40 43.92 -81.58
N ASP A 149 38.35 43.08 -82.00
CA ASP A 149 39.37 43.43 -83.00
C ASP A 149 38.74 43.85 -84.34
N TYR A 150 37.74 43.10 -84.82
CA TYR A 150 36.99 43.48 -86.02
C TYR A 150 36.25 44.81 -85.83
N ASN A 151 35.65 45.05 -84.67
CA ASN A 151 34.93 46.30 -84.39
C ASN A 151 35.88 47.50 -84.36
N ASP A 152 37.06 47.37 -83.77
CA ASP A 152 38.10 48.41 -83.79
C ASP A 152 38.58 48.70 -85.21
N GLN A 153 38.76 47.66 -86.05
CA GLN A 153 39.07 47.83 -87.47
C GLN A 153 37.96 48.58 -88.21
N ILE A 154 36.70 48.23 -87.97
CA ILE A 154 35.53 48.85 -88.61
C ILE A 154 35.44 50.33 -88.21
N PHE A 155 35.52 50.67 -86.92
CA PHE A 155 35.50 52.06 -86.48
C PHE A 155 36.68 52.85 -87.05
N THR A 156 37.86 52.24 -87.14
CA THR A 156 39.04 52.86 -87.77
C THR A 156 38.78 53.16 -89.25
N LEU A 157 38.24 52.21 -90.02
CA LEU A 157 37.91 52.41 -91.43
C LEU A 157 36.85 53.52 -91.62
N TRP A 158 35.78 53.49 -90.82
CA TRP A 158 34.75 54.52 -90.85
C TRP A 158 35.31 55.89 -90.48
N SER A 159 36.18 55.99 -89.47
CA SER A 159 36.81 57.27 -89.08
C SER A 159 37.68 57.89 -90.18
N GLN A 160 38.14 57.07 -91.13
CA GLN A 160 38.94 57.47 -92.30
C GLN A 160 38.07 57.69 -93.56
N ASP A 161 36.74 57.76 -93.42
CA ASP A 161 35.75 57.83 -94.50
C ASP A 161 35.80 56.66 -95.50
N ARG A 162 36.44 55.53 -95.14
CA ARG A 162 36.49 54.30 -95.93
C ARG A 162 35.26 53.43 -95.66
N LEU A 163 34.08 53.99 -95.95
CA LEU A 163 32.80 53.43 -95.52
C LEU A 163 32.49 52.05 -96.10
N ASP A 164 32.68 51.87 -97.42
CA ASP A 164 32.36 50.60 -98.08
C ASP A 164 33.26 49.45 -97.60
N GLU A 165 34.52 49.75 -97.26
CA GLU A 165 35.44 48.76 -96.69
C GLU A 165 35.04 48.37 -95.25
N GLY A 166 34.65 49.34 -94.42
CA GLY A 166 34.14 49.07 -93.08
C GLY A 166 32.84 48.27 -93.08
N ASP A 167 31.91 48.60 -93.98
CA ASP A 167 30.65 47.88 -94.13
C ASP A 167 30.86 46.44 -94.62
N ALA A 168 31.83 46.22 -95.53
CA ALA A 168 32.20 44.89 -95.99
C ALA A 168 32.76 44.01 -94.87
N VAL A 169 33.58 44.57 -93.97
CA VAL A 169 34.06 43.84 -92.78
C VAL A 169 32.91 43.57 -91.81
N SER A 170 32.03 44.56 -91.57
CA SER A 170 30.90 44.44 -90.65
C SER A 170 29.87 43.39 -91.07
N THR A 171 29.62 43.27 -92.37
CA THR A 171 28.63 42.34 -92.95
C THR A 171 29.23 41.05 -93.51
N GLY A 172 30.56 40.93 -93.50
CA GLY A 172 31.32 39.76 -93.98
C GLY A 172 31.81 38.88 -92.83
N GLU A 173 33.13 38.67 -92.74
CA GLU A 173 33.76 37.72 -91.81
C GLU A 173 33.38 37.95 -90.33
N LYS A 174 33.18 39.20 -89.90
CA LYS A 174 32.73 39.50 -88.54
C LYS A 174 31.36 38.88 -88.23
N TRP A 175 30.48 38.80 -89.23
CA TRP A 175 29.12 38.29 -89.03
C TRP A 175 29.12 36.81 -88.62
N ASP A 176 30.04 36.01 -89.15
CA ASP A 176 30.20 34.61 -88.75
C ASP A 176 30.64 34.48 -87.29
N VAL A 177 31.55 35.37 -86.83
CA VAL A 177 31.99 35.43 -85.43
C VAL A 177 30.84 35.85 -84.50
N PHE A 178 30.06 36.87 -84.89
CA PHE A 178 28.90 37.29 -84.12
C PHE A 178 27.84 36.19 -84.04
N TYR A 179 27.65 35.40 -85.10
CA TYR A 179 26.71 34.29 -85.08
C TYR A 179 27.12 33.20 -84.08
N VAL A 180 28.41 32.84 -84.04
CA VAL A 180 28.93 31.89 -83.04
C VAL A 180 28.78 32.46 -81.63
N LEU A 181 29.08 33.74 -81.44
CA LEU A 181 28.92 34.44 -80.17
C LEU A 181 27.46 34.45 -79.69
N ASP A 182 26.50 34.78 -80.56
CA ASP A 182 25.06 34.80 -80.24
C ASP A 182 24.51 33.40 -79.92
N GLN A 183 24.97 32.39 -80.65
CA GLN A 183 24.63 30.99 -80.35
C GLN A 183 25.18 30.57 -78.98
N ALA A 184 26.45 30.87 -78.69
CA ALA A 184 27.05 30.56 -77.40
C ALA A 184 26.38 31.33 -76.24
N MET A 185 25.99 32.60 -76.47
CA MET A 185 25.18 33.35 -75.51
C MET A 185 23.81 32.71 -75.28
N THR A 186 23.17 32.21 -76.33
CA THR A 186 21.89 31.49 -76.21
C THR A 186 22.05 30.20 -75.41
N SER A 187 23.07 29.38 -75.72
CA SER A 187 23.40 28.18 -74.94
C SER A 187 23.72 28.47 -73.48
N LEU A 188 24.44 29.56 -73.19
CA LEU A 188 24.73 29.97 -71.82
C LEU A 188 23.46 30.35 -71.05
N VAL A 189 22.54 31.11 -71.67
CA VAL A 189 21.24 31.43 -71.09
C VAL A 189 20.45 30.16 -70.82
N GLU A 190 20.32 29.26 -71.80
CA GLU A 190 19.57 28.01 -71.66
C GLU A 190 20.13 27.12 -70.54
N SER A 191 21.46 27.00 -70.43
CA SER A 191 22.12 26.25 -69.35
C SER A 191 21.83 26.85 -67.97
N VAL A 192 21.92 28.18 -67.83
CA VAL A 192 21.67 28.85 -66.55
C VAL A 192 20.19 28.82 -66.17
N ASP A 193 19.28 28.99 -67.13
CA ASP A 193 17.83 28.84 -66.91
C ASP A 193 17.49 27.43 -66.45
N ALA A 194 18.07 26.41 -67.09
CA ALA A 194 17.90 25.02 -66.70
C ALA A 194 18.42 24.75 -65.28
N ARG A 195 19.55 25.37 -64.91
CA ARG A 195 20.13 25.26 -63.57
C ARG A 195 19.22 25.88 -62.51
N VAL A 196 18.68 27.08 -62.76
CA VAL A 196 17.72 27.73 -61.85
C VAL A 196 16.48 26.85 -61.66
N ALA A 197 15.88 26.39 -62.76
CA ALA A 197 14.70 25.52 -62.71
C ALA A 197 14.97 24.21 -61.95
N GLN A 198 16.16 23.62 -62.12
CA GLN A 198 16.57 22.44 -61.37
C GLN A 198 16.65 22.72 -59.87
N THR A 199 17.35 23.79 -59.47
CA THR A 199 17.53 24.12 -58.04
C THR A 199 16.20 24.47 -57.38
N GLU A 200 15.31 25.21 -58.06
CA GLU A 200 13.95 25.47 -57.56
C GLU A 200 13.15 24.18 -57.35
N ALA A 201 13.22 23.22 -58.29
CA ALA A 201 12.57 21.92 -58.13
C ALA A 201 13.17 21.10 -56.97
N GLU A 202 14.48 21.18 -56.74
CA GLU A 202 15.15 20.56 -55.60
C GLU A 202 14.71 21.17 -54.26
N VAL A 203 14.50 22.49 -54.20
CA VAL A 203 13.91 23.19 -53.04
C VAL A 203 12.50 22.69 -52.77
N GLU A 204 11.61 22.71 -53.77
CA GLU A 204 10.21 22.27 -53.60
C GLU A 204 10.12 20.80 -53.16
N HIS A 205 10.98 19.95 -53.73
CA HIS A 205 11.06 18.55 -53.34
C HIS A 205 11.54 18.39 -51.90
N ALA A 206 12.60 19.11 -51.50
CA ALA A 206 13.13 19.07 -50.14
C ALA A 206 12.14 19.60 -49.11
N GLU A 207 11.36 20.63 -49.43
CA GLU A 207 10.27 21.13 -48.59
C GLU A 207 9.19 20.08 -48.37
N SER A 208 8.71 19.47 -49.46
CA SER A 208 7.67 18.44 -49.43
C SER A 208 8.13 17.19 -48.67
N GLU A 209 9.36 16.74 -48.93
CA GLU A 209 9.97 15.60 -48.24
C GLU A 209 10.13 15.89 -46.74
N THR A 210 10.64 17.06 -46.39
CA THR A 210 10.80 17.50 -44.99
C THR A 210 9.47 17.50 -44.25
N LEU A 211 8.41 18.03 -44.88
CA LEU A 211 7.07 18.07 -44.31
C LEU A 211 6.53 16.66 -44.08
N LEU A 212 6.61 15.79 -45.09
CA LEU A 212 6.11 14.41 -45.01
C LEU A 212 6.85 13.59 -43.95
N ILE A 213 8.18 13.69 -43.88
CA ILE A 213 8.98 13.01 -42.86
C ILE A 213 8.61 13.54 -41.47
N SER A 214 8.52 14.86 -41.30
CA SER A 214 8.16 15.49 -40.01
C SER A 214 6.77 15.06 -39.53
N LEU A 215 5.78 15.05 -40.42
CA LEU A 215 4.44 14.53 -40.12
C LEU A 215 4.47 13.03 -39.81
N GLY A 216 5.25 12.24 -40.54
CA GLY A 216 5.40 10.80 -40.31
C GLY A 216 5.97 10.50 -38.93
N VAL A 217 7.04 11.20 -38.53
CA VAL A 217 7.65 11.07 -37.20
C VAL A 217 6.68 11.51 -36.10
N ALA A 218 5.99 12.65 -36.28
CA ALA A 218 5.00 13.13 -35.33
C ALA A 218 3.82 12.15 -35.17
N ALA A 219 3.29 11.63 -36.27
CA ALA A 219 2.20 10.65 -36.27
C ALA A 219 2.63 9.34 -35.59
N LEU A 220 3.84 8.85 -35.89
CA LEU A 220 4.40 7.65 -35.26
C LEU A 220 4.57 7.86 -33.74
N ALA A 221 5.13 8.99 -33.33
CA ALA A 221 5.26 9.35 -31.92
C ALA A 221 3.90 9.42 -31.21
N PHE A 222 2.88 9.97 -31.87
CA PHE A 222 1.52 10.03 -31.35
C PHE A 222 0.89 8.64 -31.20
N VAL A 223 0.99 7.78 -32.22
CA VAL A 223 0.43 6.42 -32.19
C VAL A 223 1.11 5.56 -31.12
N VAL A 224 2.44 5.58 -31.08
CA VAL A 224 3.22 4.82 -30.09
C VAL A 224 2.95 5.36 -28.69
N GLY A 225 3.04 6.67 -28.50
CA GLY A 225 2.78 7.33 -27.22
C GLY A 225 1.36 7.08 -26.70
N GLY A 226 0.36 7.23 -27.56
CA GLY A 226 -1.05 6.94 -27.25
C GLY A 226 -1.29 5.47 -26.94
N GLY A 227 -0.67 4.55 -27.70
CA GLY A 227 -0.73 3.11 -27.44
C GLY A 227 -0.16 2.73 -26.08
N VAL A 228 1.03 3.23 -25.74
CA VAL A 228 1.65 3.01 -24.43
C VAL A 228 0.78 3.62 -23.32
N ALA A 229 0.29 4.85 -23.50
CA ALA A 229 -0.60 5.52 -22.54
C ALA A 229 -1.85 4.70 -22.24
N LEU A 230 -2.49 4.15 -23.27
CA LEU A 230 -3.69 3.30 -23.11
C LEU A 230 -3.39 2.01 -22.33
N VAL A 231 -2.24 1.37 -22.56
CA VAL A 231 -1.84 0.16 -21.83
C VAL A 231 -1.59 0.48 -20.35
N VAL A 232 -0.85 1.56 -20.07
CA VAL A 232 -0.57 2.05 -18.71
C VAL A 232 -1.88 2.35 -17.98
N ALA A 233 -2.74 3.17 -18.58
CA ALA A 233 -3.99 3.62 -17.98
C ALA A 233 -4.96 2.45 -17.71
N ARG A 234 -5.14 1.54 -18.69
CA ARG A 234 -6.00 0.35 -18.52
C ARG A 234 -5.49 -0.56 -17.40
N GLY A 235 -4.18 -0.72 -17.28
CA GLY A 235 -3.56 -1.51 -16.22
C GLY A 235 -3.87 -0.94 -14.83
N ILE A 236 -3.63 0.36 -14.63
CA ILE A 236 -3.87 1.06 -13.37
C ILE A 236 -5.36 1.04 -13.01
N VAL A 237 -6.24 1.46 -13.93
CA VAL A 237 -7.68 1.53 -13.68
C VAL A 237 -8.27 0.16 -13.35
N ARG A 238 -7.83 -0.89 -14.05
CA ARG A 238 -8.26 -2.25 -13.74
C ARG A 238 -7.83 -2.66 -12.33
N GLY A 239 -6.56 -2.43 -11.98
CA GLY A 239 -6.03 -2.75 -10.66
C GLY A 239 -6.82 -2.07 -9.53
N VAL A 240 -7.04 -0.76 -9.65
CA VAL A 240 -7.80 0.03 -8.67
C VAL A 240 -9.25 -0.47 -8.54
N ARG A 241 -9.92 -0.82 -9.65
CA ARG A 241 -11.27 -1.38 -9.62
C ARG A 241 -11.34 -2.74 -8.93
N GLU A 242 -10.33 -3.59 -9.11
CA GLU A 242 -10.27 -4.89 -8.43
C GLU A 242 -10.07 -4.71 -6.91
N ILE A 243 -9.22 -3.77 -6.47
CA ILE A 243 -9.08 -3.42 -5.04
C ILE A 243 -10.41 -2.90 -4.47
N ARG A 244 -11.06 -1.97 -5.17
CA ARG A 244 -12.36 -1.42 -4.77
C ARG A 244 -13.40 -2.54 -4.60
N ALA A 245 -13.51 -3.44 -5.57
CA ALA A 245 -14.45 -4.56 -5.50
C ALA A 245 -14.14 -5.51 -4.32
N GLY A 246 -12.86 -5.72 -4.03
CA GLY A 246 -12.43 -6.49 -2.85
C GLY A 246 -12.83 -5.83 -1.53
N LEU A 247 -12.64 -4.52 -1.41
CA LEU A 247 -13.07 -3.73 -0.25
C LEU A 247 -14.60 -3.74 -0.08
N GLU A 248 -15.36 -3.62 -1.17
CA GLU A 248 -16.83 -3.70 -1.14
C GLU A 248 -17.31 -5.08 -0.64
N ARG A 249 -16.64 -6.18 -1.05
CA ARG A 249 -16.93 -7.52 -0.50
C ARG A 249 -16.59 -7.64 0.97
N LEU A 250 -15.43 -7.13 1.38
CA LEU A 250 -15.02 -7.13 2.80
C LEU A 250 -16.02 -6.34 3.67
N ALA A 251 -16.47 -5.18 3.20
CA ALA A 251 -17.51 -4.38 3.84
C ALA A 251 -18.86 -5.13 3.91
N GLY A 252 -19.15 -5.97 2.92
CA GLY A 252 -20.26 -6.93 2.91
C GLY A 252 -20.11 -8.12 3.86
N ARG A 253 -19.10 -8.12 4.75
CA ARG A 253 -18.76 -9.20 5.70
C ARG A 253 -18.28 -10.50 5.03
N ASP A 254 -17.88 -10.44 3.76
CA ASP A 254 -17.22 -11.56 3.09
C ASP A 254 -15.72 -11.54 3.39
N LEU A 255 -15.33 -12.24 4.46
CA LEU A 255 -13.93 -12.35 4.91
C LEU A 255 -13.13 -13.38 4.07
N THR A 256 -13.79 -14.09 3.15
CA THR A 256 -13.17 -15.08 2.25
C THR A 256 -12.56 -14.43 1.01
N VAL A 257 -12.77 -13.13 0.81
CA VAL A 257 -12.23 -12.40 -0.33
C VAL A 257 -10.70 -12.52 -0.39
N ARG A 258 -10.18 -12.95 -1.54
CA ARG A 258 -8.74 -13.01 -1.83
C ARG A 258 -8.48 -12.40 -3.20
N LEU A 259 -7.72 -11.32 -3.24
CA LEU A 259 -7.31 -10.66 -4.47
C LEU A 259 -5.98 -11.23 -4.98
N PRO A 260 -5.83 -11.42 -6.30
CA PRO A 260 -4.57 -11.84 -6.90
C PRO A 260 -3.51 -10.71 -6.85
N VAL A 261 -2.35 -11.01 -6.27
CA VAL A 261 -1.20 -10.10 -6.23
C VAL A 261 -0.40 -10.25 -7.52
N ARG A 262 -0.51 -9.27 -8.44
CA ARG A 262 0.04 -9.36 -9.81
C ARG A 262 1.34 -8.57 -10.06
N GLY A 263 1.87 -7.92 -9.04
CA GLY A 263 3.09 -7.12 -9.13
C GLY A 263 3.55 -6.66 -7.75
N ARG A 264 4.73 -6.04 -7.73
CA ARG A 264 5.32 -5.40 -6.55
C ARG A 264 5.10 -3.88 -6.52
N ASP A 265 4.12 -3.39 -7.29
CA ASP A 265 3.72 -1.98 -7.29
C ASP A 265 2.75 -1.66 -6.15
N GLU A 266 2.35 -0.40 -6.04
CA GLU A 266 1.44 0.09 -5.01
C GLU A 266 0.09 -0.65 -5.04
N ILE A 267 -0.36 -1.09 -6.23
CA ILE A 267 -1.59 -1.89 -6.37
C ILE A 267 -1.40 -3.30 -5.80
N GLY A 268 -0.26 -3.94 -6.07
CA GLY A 268 0.11 -5.22 -5.49
C GLY A 268 0.24 -5.18 -3.96
N GLU A 269 0.82 -4.10 -3.43
CA GLU A 269 0.88 -3.84 -1.99
C GLU A 269 -0.51 -3.66 -1.39
N MET A 270 -1.39 -2.88 -2.02
CA MET A 270 -2.80 -2.74 -1.61
C MET A 270 -3.55 -4.08 -1.61
N ALA A 271 -3.34 -4.93 -2.64
CA ALA A 271 -3.95 -6.26 -2.70
C ALA A 271 -3.46 -7.16 -1.56
N THR A 272 -2.16 -7.12 -1.26
CA THR A 272 -1.55 -7.86 -0.15
C THR A 272 -2.12 -7.38 1.19
N ALA A 273 -2.17 -6.08 1.42
CA ALA A 273 -2.72 -5.48 2.63
C ALA A 273 -4.20 -5.86 2.84
N LEU A 274 -5.02 -5.83 1.78
CA LEU A 274 -6.42 -6.24 1.84
C LEU A 274 -6.56 -7.73 2.19
N ASN A 275 -5.76 -8.61 1.58
CA ASN A 275 -5.78 -10.04 1.88
C ASN A 275 -5.42 -10.31 3.34
N THR A 276 -4.39 -9.62 3.87
CA THR A 276 -4.00 -9.71 5.27
C THR A 276 -5.12 -9.22 6.19
N ALA A 277 -5.74 -8.08 5.89
CA ALA A 277 -6.85 -7.53 6.67
C ALA A 277 -8.04 -8.51 6.72
N ALA A 278 -8.42 -9.09 5.58
CA ALA A 278 -9.48 -10.09 5.50
C ALA A 278 -9.16 -11.36 6.32
N ALA A 279 -7.91 -11.83 6.29
CA ALA A 279 -7.47 -12.98 7.07
C ALA A 279 -7.47 -12.72 8.58
N VAL A 280 -6.98 -11.56 9.02
CA VAL A 280 -6.98 -11.18 10.43
C VAL A 280 -8.41 -11.03 10.95
N MET A 281 -9.29 -10.36 10.20
CA MET A 281 -10.71 -10.25 10.58
C MET A 281 -11.39 -11.62 10.68
N ALA A 282 -11.09 -12.56 9.78
CA ALA A 282 -11.64 -13.92 9.85
C ALA A 282 -11.21 -14.64 11.14
N SER A 283 -9.91 -14.59 11.47
CA SER A 283 -9.37 -15.16 12.71
C SER A 283 -10.01 -14.56 13.96
N THR A 284 -10.19 -13.23 14.00
CA THR A 284 -10.86 -12.57 15.14
C THR A 284 -12.31 -13.01 15.28
N VAL A 285 -13.04 -13.20 14.18
CA VAL A 285 -14.42 -13.71 14.24
C VAL A 285 -14.46 -15.15 14.74
N GLU A 286 -13.52 -16.00 14.32
CA GLU A 286 -13.40 -17.38 14.84
C GLU A 286 -13.15 -17.40 16.36
N GLU A 287 -12.26 -16.55 16.87
CA GLU A 287 -11.98 -16.41 18.31
C GLU A 287 -13.21 -15.91 19.09
N ILE A 288 -13.99 -14.99 18.53
CA ILE A 288 -15.23 -14.50 19.13
C ILE A 288 -16.26 -15.62 19.24
N VAL A 289 -16.42 -16.44 18.18
CA VAL A 289 -17.34 -17.59 18.20
C VAL A 289 -16.92 -18.59 19.27
N ALA A 290 -15.64 -18.96 19.33
CA ALA A 290 -15.12 -19.88 20.35
C ALA A 290 -15.34 -19.35 21.78
N SER A 291 -15.16 -18.04 21.99
CA SER A 291 -15.42 -17.40 23.28
C SER A 291 -16.89 -17.39 23.64
N ALA A 292 -17.79 -17.15 22.67
CA ALA A 292 -19.22 -17.19 22.87
C ALA A 292 -19.71 -18.59 23.26
N ASP A 293 -19.18 -19.65 22.62
CA ASP A 293 -19.49 -21.04 22.96
C ASP A 293 -19.02 -21.38 24.38
N ALA A 294 -17.82 -20.94 24.78
CA ALA A 294 -17.31 -21.13 26.14
C ALA A 294 -18.18 -20.42 27.20
N VAL A 295 -18.67 -19.21 26.91
CA VAL A 295 -19.60 -18.48 27.79
C VAL A 295 -20.96 -19.19 27.87
N ALA A 296 -21.48 -19.70 26.76
CA ALA A 296 -22.72 -20.46 26.74
C ALA A 296 -22.62 -21.72 27.61
N ALA A 297 -21.56 -22.52 27.43
CA ALA A 297 -21.30 -23.69 28.26
C ALA A 297 -21.15 -23.36 29.76
N SER A 298 -20.44 -22.27 30.08
CA SER A 298 -20.28 -21.81 31.47
C SER A 298 -21.63 -21.39 32.10
N SER A 299 -22.50 -20.80 31.29
CA SER A 299 -23.85 -20.38 31.71
C SER A 299 -24.76 -21.59 31.96
N GLU A 300 -24.68 -22.64 31.14
CA GLU A 300 -25.37 -23.92 31.38
C GLU A 300 -24.91 -24.58 32.69
N GLN A 301 -23.59 -24.63 32.92
CA GLN A 301 -23.02 -25.19 34.15
C GLN A 301 -23.43 -24.38 35.40
N LEU A 302 -23.47 -23.06 35.29
CA LEU A 302 -23.95 -22.19 36.36
C LEU A 302 -25.44 -22.44 36.65
N SER A 303 -26.27 -22.56 35.62
CA SER A 303 -27.70 -22.87 35.77
C SER A 303 -27.92 -24.20 36.49
N ALA A 304 -27.18 -25.25 36.11
CA ALA A 304 -27.23 -26.55 36.78
C ALA A 304 -26.78 -26.46 38.25
N SER A 305 -25.71 -25.71 38.54
CA SER A 305 -25.22 -25.49 39.90
C SER A 305 -26.24 -24.73 40.76
N SER A 306 -26.89 -23.70 40.19
CA SER A 306 -27.96 -22.96 40.86
C SER A 306 -29.16 -23.86 41.18
N ALA A 307 -29.57 -24.73 40.25
CA ALA A 307 -30.65 -25.69 40.50
C ALA A 307 -30.31 -26.67 41.63
N GLN A 308 -29.06 -27.16 41.67
CA GLN A 308 -28.59 -28.02 42.76
C GLN A 308 -28.59 -27.27 44.11
N ILE A 309 -28.13 -26.02 44.15
CA ILE A 309 -28.16 -25.19 45.36
C ILE A 309 -29.59 -25.01 45.86
N SER A 310 -30.55 -24.73 44.96
CA SER A 310 -31.97 -24.62 45.33
C SER A 310 -32.49 -25.92 45.95
N ALA A 311 -32.19 -27.08 45.35
CA ALA A 311 -32.58 -28.38 45.90
C ALA A 311 -31.97 -28.64 47.29
N SER A 312 -30.66 -28.36 47.46
CA SER A 312 -30.01 -28.50 48.77
C SER A 312 -30.55 -27.54 49.83
N ALA A 313 -30.96 -26.33 49.43
CA ALA A 313 -31.59 -25.37 50.32
C ALA A 313 -32.98 -25.86 50.78
N GLU A 314 -33.78 -26.44 49.89
CA GLU A 314 -35.07 -27.07 50.23
C GLU A 314 -34.87 -28.25 51.20
N GLU A 315 -33.89 -29.12 50.94
CA GLU A 315 -33.57 -30.24 51.83
C GLU A 315 -33.09 -29.77 53.22
N THR A 316 -32.23 -28.75 53.26
CA THR A 316 -31.76 -28.14 54.53
C THR A 316 -32.93 -27.53 55.31
N SER A 317 -33.88 -26.89 54.62
CA SER A 317 -35.08 -26.33 55.23
C SER A 317 -35.96 -27.43 55.84
N ALA A 318 -36.17 -28.53 55.11
CA ALA A 318 -36.91 -29.70 55.61
C ALA A 318 -36.23 -30.31 56.84
N GLN A 319 -34.90 -30.50 56.80
CA GLN A 319 -34.12 -31.03 57.92
C GLN A 319 -34.18 -30.10 59.14
N SER A 320 -34.14 -28.78 58.93
CA SER A 320 -34.33 -27.79 60.00
C SER A 320 -35.71 -27.91 60.66
N GLY A 321 -36.75 -28.19 59.88
CA GLY A 321 -38.09 -28.51 60.39
C GLY A 321 -38.11 -29.76 61.27
N VAL A 322 -37.43 -30.84 60.85
CA VAL A 322 -37.29 -32.07 61.65
C VAL A 322 -36.55 -31.80 62.96
N VAL A 323 -35.44 -31.05 62.91
CA VAL A 323 -34.67 -30.67 64.11
C VAL A 323 -35.51 -29.82 65.06
N SER A 324 -36.30 -28.87 64.55
CA SER A 324 -37.23 -28.08 65.36
C SER A 324 -38.24 -28.96 66.08
N GLY A 325 -38.86 -29.92 65.38
CA GLY A 325 -39.80 -30.86 65.97
C GLY A 325 -39.15 -31.75 67.05
N ALA A 326 -37.93 -32.24 66.80
CA ALA A 326 -37.16 -32.99 67.80
C ALA A 326 -36.83 -32.12 69.02
N ALA A 327 -36.47 -30.86 68.84
CA ALA A 327 -36.20 -29.93 69.93
C ALA A 327 -37.46 -29.65 70.78
N GLU A 328 -38.64 -29.52 70.16
CA GLU A 328 -39.92 -29.43 70.86
C GLU A 328 -40.22 -30.69 71.69
N GLU A 329 -39.91 -31.88 71.16
CA GLU A 329 -40.06 -33.13 71.89
C GLU A 329 -39.11 -33.23 73.08
N VAL A 330 -37.83 -32.92 72.88
CA VAL A 330 -36.83 -32.87 73.97
C VAL A 330 -37.27 -31.88 75.05
N SER A 331 -37.77 -30.70 74.67
CA SER A 331 -38.33 -29.72 75.60
C SER A 331 -39.43 -30.37 76.45
N ARG A 332 -40.44 -30.99 75.82
CA ARG A 332 -41.54 -31.72 76.50
C ARG A 332 -41.03 -32.79 77.46
N SER A 333 -40.03 -33.57 77.06
CA SER A 333 -39.41 -34.57 77.93
C SER A 333 -38.71 -33.92 79.13
N VAL A 334 -37.99 -32.81 78.94
CA VAL A 334 -37.35 -32.06 80.03
C VAL A 334 -38.39 -31.52 81.01
N GLN A 335 -39.53 -30.99 80.55
CA GLN A 335 -40.62 -30.57 81.46
C GLN A 335 -41.20 -31.75 82.24
N THR A 336 -41.35 -32.91 81.60
CA THR A 336 -41.82 -34.14 82.26
C THR A 336 -40.83 -34.60 83.34
N VAL A 337 -39.54 -34.58 83.04
CA VAL A 337 -38.47 -34.91 84.01
C VAL A 337 -38.45 -33.91 85.15
N ALA A 338 -38.61 -32.60 84.88
CA ALA A 338 -38.68 -31.58 85.92
C ALA A 338 -39.85 -31.81 86.87
N ALA A 339 -41.05 -32.09 86.35
CA ALA A 339 -42.21 -32.45 87.17
C ALA A 339 -41.95 -33.73 88.00
N GLY A 340 -41.32 -34.74 87.41
CA GLY A 340 -40.91 -35.95 88.12
C GLY A 340 -39.91 -35.67 89.25
N ALA A 341 -38.95 -34.77 89.02
CA ALA A 341 -37.98 -34.35 90.02
C ALA A 341 -38.63 -33.55 91.17
N GLU A 342 -39.62 -32.69 90.88
CA GLU A 342 -40.41 -32.00 91.91
C GLU A 342 -41.20 -32.98 92.78
N GLN A 343 -41.86 -33.97 92.16
CA GLN A 343 -42.58 -35.02 92.88
C GLN A 343 -41.63 -35.86 93.73
N MET A 344 -40.48 -36.25 93.19
CA MET A 344 -39.44 -36.98 93.92
C MET A 344 -38.91 -36.15 95.10
N GLY A 345 -38.71 -34.84 94.91
CA GLY A 345 -38.33 -33.93 95.99
C GLY A 345 -39.39 -33.86 97.10
N ALA A 346 -40.68 -33.94 96.77
CA ALA A 346 -41.75 -34.05 97.75
C ALA A 346 -41.70 -35.39 98.51
N SER A 347 -41.54 -36.52 97.81
CA SER A 347 -41.40 -37.84 98.45
C SER A 347 -40.18 -37.93 99.35
N ILE A 348 -39.03 -37.35 98.97
CA ILE A 348 -37.83 -37.31 99.82
C ILE A 348 -38.10 -36.52 101.10
N ARG A 349 -38.80 -35.37 101.02
CA ARG A 349 -39.19 -34.60 102.22
C ARG A 349 -40.12 -35.40 103.14
N GLU A 350 -41.07 -36.12 102.57
CA GLU A 350 -41.97 -37.01 103.32
C GLU A 350 -41.21 -38.17 103.99
N ILE A 351 -40.31 -38.84 103.26
CA ILE A 351 -39.44 -39.90 103.81
C ILE A 351 -38.58 -39.36 104.94
N ALA A 352 -37.97 -38.18 104.77
CA ALA A 352 -37.16 -37.56 105.81
C ALA A 352 -37.98 -37.25 107.07
N SER A 353 -39.22 -36.78 106.91
CA SER A 353 -40.16 -36.57 108.02
C SER A 353 -40.49 -37.89 108.74
N ASN A 354 -40.85 -38.93 107.99
CA ASN A 354 -41.16 -40.25 108.55
C ASN A 354 -39.94 -40.89 109.25
N ALA A 355 -38.74 -40.71 108.70
CA ALA A 355 -37.51 -41.19 109.31
C ALA A 355 -37.18 -40.45 110.61
N ALA A 356 -37.42 -39.13 110.67
CA ALA A 356 -37.27 -38.34 111.90
C ALA A 356 -38.26 -38.80 112.97
N GLU A 357 -39.52 -39.02 112.62
CA GLU A 357 -40.54 -39.56 113.53
C GLU A 357 -40.15 -40.96 114.03
N ALA A 358 -39.71 -41.85 113.13
CA ALA A 358 -39.24 -43.19 113.50
C ALA A 358 -38.04 -43.13 114.45
N SER A 359 -37.09 -42.22 114.22
CA SER A 359 -35.94 -42.00 115.11
C SER A 359 -36.39 -41.50 116.49
N GLU A 360 -37.41 -40.64 116.57
CA GLU A 360 -37.97 -40.18 117.84
C GLU A 360 -38.65 -41.32 118.60
N VAL A 361 -39.44 -42.15 117.90
CA VAL A 361 -40.06 -43.36 118.48
C VAL A 361 -39.00 -44.33 118.98
N ALA A 362 -37.92 -44.55 118.22
CA ALA A 362 -36.81 -45.39 118.64
C ALA A 362 -36.11 -44.83 119.89
N ALA A 363 -35.88 -43.52 119.96
CA ALA A 363 -35.31 -42.87 121.16
C ALA A 363 -36.21 -43.04 122.38
N ARG A 364 -37.54 -42.88 122.22
CA ARG A 364 -38.51 -43.18 123.29
C ARG A 364 -38.46 -44.64 123.73
N ALA A 365 -38.33 -45.58 122.79
CA ALA A 365 -38.22 -47.00 123.08
C ALA A 365 -36.94 -47.36 123.85
N VAL A 366 -35.80 -46.76 123.49
CA VAL A 366 -34.53 -46.92 124.22
C VAL A 366 -34.67 -46.40 125.66
N SER A 367 -35.24 -45.22 125.84
CA SER A 367 -35.47 -44.65 127.19
C SER A 367 -36.41 -45.53 128.04
N ALA A 368 -37.46 -46.10 127.43
CA ALA A 368 -38.33 -47.05 128.10
C ALA A 368 -37.59 -48.34 128.49
N ALA A 369 -36.71 -48.85 127.62
CA ALA A 369 -35.87 -50.01 127.90
C ALA A 369 -34.85 -49.76 129.03
N GLU A 370 -34.22 -48.57 129.07
CA GLU A 370 -33.34 -48.14 130.17
C GLU A 370 -34.10 -48.10 131.50
N THR A 371 -35.30 -47.50 131.51
CA THR A 371 -36.18 -47.44 132.69
C THR A 371 -36.57 -48.85 133.17
N THR A 372 -36.88 -49.73 132.22
CA THR A 372 -37.20 -51.14 132.52
C THR A 372 -35.98 -51.86 133.11
N THR A 373 -34.79 -51.65 132.55
CA THR A 373 -33.52 -52.24 133.04
C THR A 373 -33.21 -51.78 134.46
N ALA A 374 -33.39 -50.49 134.76
CA ALA A 374 -33.23 -49.96 136.11
C ALA A 374 -34.22 -50.58 137.09
N THR A 375 -35.47 -50.83 136.66
CA THR A 375 -36.49 -51.48 137.47
C THR A 375 -36.15 -52.94 137.75
N VAL A 376 -35.66 -53.67 136.74
CA VAL A 376 -35.19 -55.07 136.89
C VAL A 376 -33.98 -55.16 137.81
N ALA A 377 -33.02 -54.23 137.71
CA ALA A 377 -31.87 -54.16 138.61
C ALA A 377 -32.31 -53.97 140.06
N LYS A 378 -33.24 -53.04 140.30
CA LYS A 378 -33.82 -52.80 141.63
C LYS A 378 -34.57 -54.03 142.17
N LEU A 379 -35.25 -54.77 141.30
CA LEU A 379 -35.89 -56.04 141.65
C LEU A 379 -34.85 -57.13 142.01
N GLY A 380 -33.71 -57.12 141.33
CA GLY A 380 -32.55 -57.96 141.64
C GLY A 380 -31.98 -57.68 143.03
N ASP A 381 -31.81 -56.40 143.38
CA ASP A 381 -31.37 -55.98 144.72
C ASP A 381 -32.37 -56.43 145.80
N SER A 382 -33.67 -56.20 145.59
CA SER A 382 -34.72 -56.67 146.50
C SER A 382 -34.76 -58.20 146.63
N SER A 383 -34.49 -58.94 145.55
CA SER A 383 -34.42 -60.41 145.58
C SER A 383 -33.21 -60.91 146.37
N ALA A 384 -32.07 -60.23 146.27
CA ALA A 384 -30.88 -60.53 147.07
C ALA A 384 -31.13 -60.24 148.56
N GLU A 385 -31.85 -59.16 148.87
CA GLU A 385 -32.27 -58.83 150.23
C GLU A 385 -33.22 -59.89 150.80
N ILE A 386 -34.21 -60.36 150.02
CA ILE A 386 -35.05 -61.51 150.39
C ILE A 386 -34.19 -62.76 150.62
N GLY A 387 -33.20 -63.03 149.77
CA GLY A 387 -32.26 -64.14 149.96
C GLY A 387 -31.49 -64.08 151.29
N ASN A 388 -31.10 -62.87 151.72
CA ASN A 388 -30.50 -62.66 153.04
C ASN A 388 -31.51 -62.91 154.18
N VAL A 389 -32.76 -62.48 154.02
CA VAL A 389 -33.84 -62.78 154.99
C VAL A 389 -34.08 -64.28 155.10
N VAL A 390 -34.12 -65.02 153.98
CA VAL A 390 -34.27 -66.49 153.97
C VAL A 390 -33.11 -67.17 154.68
N LYS A 391 -31.86 -66.70 154.50
CA LYS A 391 -30.70 -67.19 155.28
C LYS A 391 -30.89 -67.01 156.78
N VAL A 392 -31.39 -65.84 157.21
CA VAL A 392 -31.70 -65.58 158.63
C VAL A 392 -32.80 -66.50 159.13
N ILE A 393 -33.89 -66.69 158.38
CA ILE A 393 -34.97 -67.62 158.74
C ILE A 393 -34.45 -69.06 158.87
N THR A 394 -33.57 -69.49 157.96
CA THR A 394 -32.95 -70.83 158.00
C THR A 394 -32.11 -71.01 159.28
N SER A 395 -31.33 -69.98 159.65
CA SER A 395 -30.56 -70.00 160.90
C SER A 395 -31.44 -70.04 162.15
N ILE A 396 -32.60 -69.36 162.15
CA ILE A 396 -33.59 -69.41 163.24
C ILE A 396 -34.26 -70.80 163.28
N ALA A 397 -34.56 -71.41 162.13
CA ALA A 397 -35.14 -72.74 162.06
C ALA A 397 -34.20 -73.82 162.62
N GLU A 398 -32.89 -73.75 162.32
CA GLU A 398 -31.86 -74.62 162.92
C GLU A 398 -31.77 -74.43 164.44
N GLN A 399 -31.80 -73.18 164.91
CA GLN A 399 -31.78 -72.84 166.34
C GLN A 399 -33.05 -73.34 167.06
N THR A 400 -34.21 -73.27 166.40
CA THR A 400 -35.49 -73.76 166.92
C THR A 400 -35.52 -75.29 166.98
N ASN A 401 -34.94 -75.97 165.98
CA ASN A 401 -34.78 -77.42 165.96
C ASN A 401 -33.90 -77.91 167.12
N LEU A 402 -32.83 -77.19 167.45
CA LEU A 402 -31.97 -77.48 168.61
C LEU A 402 -32.67 -77.24 169.96
N LEU A 403 -33.47 -76.18 170.06
CA LEU A 403 -34.28 -75.89 171.26
C LEU A 403 -35.35 -76.96 171.50
N ALA A 404 -36.02 -77.41 170.43
CA ALA A 404 -37.03 -78.47 170.50
C ALA A 404 -36.42 -79.81 170.94
N LEU A 405 -35.22 -80.14 170.47
CA LEU A 405 -34.54 -81.37 170.88
C LEU A 405 -34.15 -81.36 172.37
N ASN A 406 -33.63 -80.24 172.87
CA ASN A 406 -33.30 -80.09 174.29
C ASN A 406 -34.54 -80.15 175.20
N ALA A 407 -35.68 -79.59 174.76
CA ALA A 407 -36.93 -79.69 175.51
C ALA A 407 -37.46 -81.14 175.58
N THR A 408 -37.27 -81.91 174.50
CA THR A 408 -37.69 -83.32 174.44
C THR A 408 -36.84 -84.21 175.34
N ILE A 409 -35.54 -83.90 175.48
CA ILE A 409 -34.63 -84.61 176.39
C ILE A 409 -35.00 -84.33 177.85
N GLU A 410 -35.29 -83.07 178.21
CA GLU A 410 -35.51 -82.71 179.62
C GLU A 410 -36.87 -83.21 180.14
N ALA A 411 -37.88 -83.32 179.28
CA ALA A 411 -39.17 -83.93 179.62
C ALA A 411 -39.08 -85.42 179.96
N ALA A 412 -38.11 -86.15 179.41
CA ALA A 412 -37.90 -87.57 179.70
C ALA A 412 -37.15 -87.82 181.02
N ARG A 413 -36.53 -86.79 181.60
CA ARG A 413 -35.58 -86.94 182.72
C ARG A 413 -36.18 -86.72 184.12
N ALA A 414 -37.38 -86.14 184.24
CA ALA A 414 -37.97 -85.75 185.53
C ALA A 414 -39.18 -86.62 185.97
N GLY A 415 -39.18 -87.91 185.63
CA GLY A 415 -40.31 -88.82 185.83
C GLY A 415 -40.22 -89.86 186.96
N GLU A 416 -39.10 -89.97 187.70
CA GLU A 416 -39.03 -90.66 189.00
C GLU A 416 -37.95 -90.00 189.90
N ALA A 417 -38.33 -88.88 190.51
CA ALA A 417 -37.80 -88.34 191.78
C ALA A 417 -38.79 -87.31 192.35
#